data_AF-K7ZDS3-F1
#
_entry.id   AF-K7ZDS3-F1
#
_cell.length_a   1.000
_cell.length_b   1.000
_cell.length_c   1.000
_cell.angle_alpha   90.00
_cell.angle_beta   90.00
_cell.angle_gamma   90.00
#
_symmetry.space_group_name_H-M   'P 1'
#
loop_
_entity.id
_entity.type
_entity.pdbx_description
1 polymer ?
#
loop_
_entity_poly.entity_id
_entity_poly.type
_entity_poly.pdbx_seq_one_letter_code
_entity_poly.pdbx_strand_id
1 'polypeptide(L)'
;MLKALSLILLFLAPQAFAAFGMDPVPRELLNDKTGVLDVPNMPRVRSQDSLGVCYSFVAATLLDQANCVTNNVADCSKVPDSEKNSPLDMARYSVELPDEVDGSDRFNYEGLSEGGSSALAMYNALRTQQTARESCAPFDQVAAKGKTPQETQQLELAMWKKFKDSYEAHKKKAKECANCGLEYATAKTQELKENYNLKASNLEILEAFSQDTYGKFLDRLLVPDTCWDLKNSVGNKGGWKVKQFPESGQKAEYNSAIGKIKELLTKKRPVSLGFCAQETLTVKSMKACGALKDPAGNDVGAGHEIIIKGYRKVCKSANDCYEALQIQNSWGESWQSSNSDGWVDAKVLLNRSFYEPGAMTWLEPSQ
;
A
#
# COMPACT_ATOMS: atom_id res chain seq x y z
N MET A 1 -3.83 -11.56 60.84
CA MET A 1 -3.67 -12.62 59.81
C MET A 1 -4.40 -12.17 58.55
N LEU A 2 -3.81 -12.46 57.39
CA LEU A 2 -4.21 -12.14 56.01
C LEU A 2 -4.16 -10.66 55.58
N LYS A 3 -2.95 -10.25 55.15
CA LYS A 3 -2.76 -9.15 54.19
C LYS A 3 -3.07 -9.69 52.79
N ALA A 4 -4.02 -9.07 52.10
CA ALA A 4 -4.36 -9.39 50.72
C ALA A 4 -3.19 -8.98 49.79
N LEU A 5 -2.54 -9.99 49.23
CA LEU A 5 -1.53 -9.86 48.18
C LEU A 5 -2.24 -9.44 46.90
N SER A 6 -2.12 -8.16 46.50
CA SER A 6 -2.52 -7.73 45.17
C SER A 6 -1.51 -8.29 44.17
N LEU A 7 -1.85 -9.44 43.59
CA LEU A 7 -1.11 -10.06 42.50
C LEU A 7 -1.33 -9.18 41.26
N ILE A 8 -0.40 -8.27 40.98
CA ILE A 8 -0.32 -7.57 39.70
C ILE A 8 0.09 -8.62 38.66
N LEU A 9 -0.91 -9.24 38.02
CA LEU A 9 -0.72 -9.96 36.76
C LEU A 9 -0.32 -8.93 35.70
N LEU A 10 0.99 -8.71 35.57
CA LEU A 10 1.58 -8.20 34.34
C LEU A 10 1.22 -9.19 33.23
N PHE A 11 0.15 -8.89 32.49
CA PHE A 11 -0.07 -9.47 31.17
C PHE A 11 1.09 -8.98 30.28
N LEU A 12 2.21 -9.70 30.33
CA LEU A 12 3.16 -9.74 29.24
C LEU A 12 2.44 -10.42 28.08
N ALA A 13 1.66 -9.64 27.31
CA ALA A 13 1.26 -10.07 25.99
C ALA A 13 2.56 -10.38 25.24
N PRO A 14 2.73 -11.60 24.69
CA PRO A 14 3.89 -11.88 23.88
C PRO A 14 3.76 -10.99 22.64
N GLN A 15 4.47 -9.86 22.64
CA GLN A 15 4.77 -9.11 21.43
C GLN A 15 5.79 -9.93 20.63
N ALA A 16 5.32 -11.07 20.12
CA ALA A 16 6.05 -11.93 19.21
C ALA A 16 5.33 -11.94 17.87
N PHE A 17 5.02 -10.74 17.34
CA PHE A 17 5.03 -10.59 15.89
C PHE A 17 6.51 -10.44 15.54
N ALA A 18 7.18 -11.54 15.21
CA ALA A 18 8.34 -11.46 14.33
C ALA A 18 7.79 -10.86 13.03
N ALA A 19 7.85 -9.54 12.92
CA ALA A 19 6.87 -8.75 12.18
C ALA A 19 7.17 -8.77 10.68
N PHE A 20 7.05 -9.93 10.04
CA PHE A 20 7.18 -10.08 8.59
C PHE A 20 8.46 -9.42 8.02
N GLY A 21 9.56 -9.39 8.79
CA GLY A 21 10.81 -8.72 8.40
C GLY A 21 10.99 -7.26 8.78
N MET A 22 10.05 -6.69 9.52
CA MET A 22 10.08 -5.33 10.08
C MET A 22 10.38 -5.38 11.57
N ASP A 23 11.54 -5.94 11.92
CA ASP A 23 11.92 -6.17 13.32
C ASP A 23 12.07 -4.84 14.07
N PRO A 24 11.21 -4.57 15.08
CA PRO A 24 11.14 -3.24 15.66
C PRO A 24 12.36 -2.88 16.52
N VAL A 25 12.76 -1.64 16.33
CA VAL A 25 13.50 -0.74 17.22
C VAL A 25 13.15 -0.80 18.72
N PRO A 26 13.87 -1.42 19.70
CA PRO A 26 13.50 -1.21 21.10
C PRO A 26 13.52 0.28 21.47
N ARG A 27 12.42 0.79 22.04
CA ARG A 27 12.17 2.23 22.21
C ARG A 27 13.23 2.91 23.06
N GLU A 28 13.78 2.21 24.03
CA GLU A 28 14.86 2.67 24.91
C GLU A 28 16.13 3.04 24.14
N LEU A 29 16.39 2.39 23.01
CA LEU A 29 17.52 2.68 22.13
C LEU A 29 17.24 3.86 21.19
N LEU A 30 15.99 4.35 21.16
CA LEU A 30 15.54 5.42 20.26
C LEU A 30 15.64 6.82 20.88
N ASN A 31 16.14 6.94 22.10
CA ASN A 31 16.27 8.22 22.80
C ASN A 31 17.38 9.11 22.22
N ASP A 32 18.40 8.52 21.61
CA ASP A 32 19.44 9.28 20.91
C ASP A 32 18.93 9.74 19.53
N LYS A 33 18.94 11.07 19.32
CA LYS A 33 18.54 11.73 18.07
C LYS A 33 19.76 12.17 17.23
N THR A 34 20.97 11.83 17.65
CA THR A 34 22.19 12.20 16.94
C THR A 34 22.26 11.48 15.59
N GLY A 35 22.54 12.21 14.52
CA GLY A 35 22.72 11.64 13.18
C GLY A 35 21.44 11.12 12.51
N VAL A 36 20.25 11.55 12.97
CA VAL A 36 18.98 11.25 12.32
C VAL A 36 18.90 11.95 10.96
N LEU A 37 18.62 11.18 9.92
CA LEU A 37 18.24 11.67 8.60
C LEU A 37 16.77 11.33 8.38
N ASP A 38 15.92 12.32 8.20
CA ASP A 38 14.48 12.11 8.08
C ASP A 38 13.83 13.00 7.01
N VAL A 39 12.64 12.58 6.58
CA VAL A 39 11.70 13.39 5.79
C VAL A 39 10.58 13.80 6.76
N PRO A 40 10.62 15.03 7.32
CA PRO A 40 9.67 15.41 8.35
C PRO A 40 8.25 15.66 7.81
N ASN A 41 8.14 16.20 6.58
CA ASN A 41 6.86 16.56 5.97
C ASN A 41 6.31 15.42 5.12
N MET A 42 5.70 14.42 5.78
CA MET A 42 5.10 13.25 5.15
C MET A 42 3.57 13.28 5.24
N PRO A 43 2.83 12.76 4.24
CA PRO A 43 1.40 12.51 4.36
C PRO A 43 1.09 11.55 5.51
N ARG A 44 -0.14 11.63 6.03
CA ARG A 44 -0.61 10.76 7.13
C ARG A 44 -0.47 9.27 6.79
N VAL A 45 -0.27 8.44 7.79
CA VAL A 45 -0.32 6.98 7.63
C VAL A 45 -1.73 6.60 7.18
N ARG A 46 -1.81 5.64 6.25
CA ARG A 46 -3.05 5.09 5.71
C ARG A 46 -3.06 3.57 5.92
N SER A 47 -4.24 2.96 5.80
CA SER A 47 -4.39 1.50 5.85
C SER A 47 -4.88 0.99 4.51
N GLN A 48 -4.22 -0.03 3.97
CA GLN A 48 -4.74 -0.87 2.89
C GLN A 48 -5.64 -1.97 3.43
N ASP A 49 -5.77 -2.08 4.75
CA ASP A 49 -6.51 -3.14 5.41
C ASP A 49 -6.02 -4.51 4.90
N SER A 50 -6.91 -5.45 4.63
CA SER A 50 -6.56 -6.75 4.04
C SER A 50 -6.49 -6.77 2.51
N LEU A 51 -6.62 -5.64 1.81
CA LEU A 51 -6.53 -5.62 0.35
C LEU A 51 -5.07 -5.63 -0.11
N GLY A 52 -4.70 -6.49 -1.06
CA GLY A 52 -3.33 -6.66 -1.57
C GLY A 52 -2.75 -5.51 -2.40
N VAL A 53 -3.05 -4.24 -2.06
CA VAL A 53 -2.70 -3.05 -2.87
C VAL A 53 -1.68 -2.13 -2.20
N CYS A 54 -0.78 -2.66 -1.37
CA CYS A 54 0.28 -1.90 -0.68
C CYS A 54 1.03 -0.92 -1.61
N TYR A 55 1.40 -1.40 -2.81
CA TYR A 55 2.08 -0.63 -3.84
C TYR A 55 1.32 0.65 -4.23
N SER A 56 -0.02 0.60 -4.26
CA SER A 56 -0.86 1.75 -4.63
C SER A 56 -0.86 2.81 -3.53
N PHE A 57 -0.87 2.39 -2.26
CA PHE A 57 -0.76 3.28 -1.10
C PHE A 57 0.60 3.94 -1.03
N VAL A 58 1.66 3.19 -1.31
CA VAL A 58 3.02 3.71 -1.41
C VAL A 58 3.13 4.73 -2.53
N ALA A 59 2.67 4.40 -3.74
CA ALA A 59 2.67 5.30 -4.89
C ALA A 59 1.88 6.59 -4.62
N ALA A 60 0.64 6.47 -4.13
CA ALA A 60 -0.20 7.61 -3.79
C ALA A 60 0.47 8.50 -2.73
N THR A 61 1.10 7.92 -1.70
CA THR A 61 1.76 8.69 -0.63
C THR A 61 3.00 9.43 -1.12
N LEU A 62 3.80 8.81 -2.00
CA LEU A 62 4.96 9.49 -2.59
C LEU A 62 4.53 10.64 -3.50
N LEU A 63 3.47 10.46 -4.31
CA LEU A 63 2.91 11.54 -5.13
C LEU A 63 2.28 12.65 -4.27
N ASP A 64 1.55 12.31 -3.20
CA ASP A 64 1.02 13.28 -2.26
C ASP A 64 2.14 14.10 -1.59
N GLN A 65 3.23 13.46 -1.21
CA GLN A 65 4.41 14.12 -0.65
C GLN A 65 5.07 15.06 -1.66
N ALA A 66 5.24 14.61 -2.91
CA ALA A 66 5.79 15.41 -3.99
C ALA A 66 4.90 16.63 -4.33
N ASN A 67 3.58 16.45 -4.29
CA ASN A 67 2.61 17.52 -4.45
C ASN A 67 2.69 18.54 -3.30
N CYS A 68 2.84 18.10 -2.05
CA CYS A 68 3.07 19.03 -0.94
C CYS A 68 4.33 19.87 -1.15
N VAL A 69 5.43 19.24 -1.55
CA VAL A 69 6.72 19.92 -1.78
C VAL A 69 6.55 20.96 -2.89
N THR A 70 5.93 20.58 -4.00
CA THR A 70 5.66 21.47 -5.14
C THR A 70 4.81 22.68 -4.72
N ASN A 71 3.80 22.47 -3.86
CA ASN A 71 2.86 23.50 -3.45
C ASN A 71 3.25 24.21 -2.13
N ASN A 72 4.46 23.94 -1.60
CA ASN A 72 4.93 24.48 -0.32
C ASN A 72 3.95 24.25 0.86
N VAL A 73 3.28 23.10 0.90
CA VAL A 73 2.39 22.72 2.00
C VAL A 73 3.22 22.41 3.24
N ALA A 74 2.99 23.16 4.32
CA ALA A 74 3.79 23.05 5.54
C ALA A 74 3.60 21.74 6.31
N ASP A 75 2.39 21.15 6.26
CA ASP A 75 2.03 19.93 6.98
C ASP A 75 1.21 18.99 6.08
N CYS A 76 1.91 18.10 5.38
CA CYS A 76 1.32 17.08 4.51
C CYS A 76 0.35 16.14 5.23
N SER A 77 0.52 15.94 6.53
CA SER A 77 -0.33 15.02 7.29
C SER A 77 -1.77 15.52 7.39
N LYS A 78 -1.98 16.84 7.24
CA LYS A 78 -3.27 17.52 7.34
C LYS A 78 -3.93 17.84 6.01
N VAL A 79 -3.31 17.49 4.88
CA VAL A 79 -3.92 17.69 3.55
C VAL A 79 -5.28 16.98 3.53
N PRO A 80 -6.36 17.62 3.04
CA PRO A 80 -7.68 17.00 2.98
C PRO A 80 -7.74 15.93 1.88
N ASP A 81 -8.69 15.01 1.99
CA ASP A 81 -8.82 13.91 1.02
C ASP A 81 -9.26 14.40 -0.39
N SER A 82 -9.74 15.63 -0.51
CA SER A 82 -9.99 16.31 -1.78
C SER A 82 -8.74 16.74 -2.54
N GLU A 83 -7.57 16.63 -1.92
CA GLU A 83 -6.28 17.00 -2.50
C GLU A 83 -5.28 15.83 -2.54
N LYS A 84 -5.68 14.66 -2.05
CA LYS A 84 -4.85 13.43 -2.06
C LYS A 84 -5.22 12.52 -3.22
N ASN A 85 -4.22 11.81 -3.71
CA ASN A 85 -4.38 10.71 -4.64
C ASN A 85 -5.12 9.55 -3.96
N SER A 86 -6.16 9.03 -4.64
CA SER A 86 -6.86 7.83 -4.21
C SER A 86 -5.99 6.59 -4.42
N PRO A 87 -5.69 5.77 -3.39
CA PRO A 87 -5.02 4.49 -3.56
C PRO A 87 -5.84 3.49 -4.38
N LEU A 88 -7.18 3.56 -4.32
CA LEU A 88 -8.04 2.73 -5.16
C LEU A 88 -7.83 3.06 -6.64
N ASP A 89 -7.95 4.34 -7.02
CA ASP A 89 -7.67 4.73 -8.41
C ASP A 89 -6.21 4.48 -8.78
N MET A 90 -5.26 4.68 -7.86
CA MET A 90 -3.83 4.44 -8.10
C MET A 90 -3.51 2.99 -8.47
N ALA A 91 -4.27 2.02 -7.96
CA ALA A 91 -4.01 0.59 -8.20
C ALA A 91 -4.14 0.20 -9.69
N ARG A 92 -4.93 0.93 -10.50
CA ARG A 92 -5.03 0.68 -11.96
C ARG A 92 -3.72 0.95 -12.71
N TYR A 93 -2.85 1.79 -12.15
CA TYR A 93 -1.64 2.24 -12.84
C TYR A 93 -0.48 1.24 -12.75
N SER A 94 -0.59 0.16 -11.97
CA SER A 94 0.45 -0.87 -11.90
C SER A 94 0.32 -1.93 -12.99
N VAL A 95 0.17 -1.49 -14.24
CA VAL A 95 0.05 -2.36 -15.42
C VAL A 95 0.95 -1.85 -16.54
N GLU A 96 1.51 -2.79 -17.31
CA GLU A 96 2.17 -2.49 -18.57
C GLU A 96 1.11 -2.45 -19.67
N LEU A 97 0.99 -1.31 -20.34
CA LEU A 97 0.12 -1.19 -21.51
C LEU A 97 0.85 -1.70 -22.76
N PRO A 98 0.13 -2.25 -23.74
CA PRO A 98 0.71 -2.55 -25.05
C PRO A 98 1.32 -1.30 -25.71
N ASP A 99 2.37 -1.50 -26.51
CA ASP A 99 3.14 -0.40 -27.13
C ASP A 99 2.28 0.51 -28.03
N GLU A 100 1.22 -0.03 -28.63
CA GLU A 100 0.29 0.69 -29.50
C GLU A 100 -0.73 1.57 -28.75
N VAL A 101 -0.82 1.42 -27.43
CA VAL A 101 -1.80 2.13 -26.60
C VAL A 101 -1.20 3.43 -26.05
N ASP A 102 -1.96 4.52 -26.14
CA ASP A 102 -1.53 5.80 -25.59
C ASP A 102 -1.59 5.78 -24.05
N GLY A 103 -0.46 5.49 -23.40
CA GLY A 103 -0.35 5.56 -21.94
C GLY A 103 -0.40 6.97 -21.34
N SER A 104 -0.56 8.04 -22.13
CA SER A 104 -0.95 9.35 -21.59
C SER A 104 -2.45 9.46 -21.36
N ASP A 105 -3.24 8.60 -22.00
CA ASP A 105 -4.67 8.51 -21.78
C ASP A 105 -4.97 7.60 -20.58
N ARG A 106 -5.52 8.22 -19.52
CA ARG A 106 -5.91 7.51 -18.28
C ARG A 106 -6.94 6.41 -18.51
N PHE A 107 -7.77 6.50 -19.56
CA PHE A 107 -8.84 5.53 -19.82
C PHE A 107 -8.30 4.17 -20.28
N ASN A 108 -7.03 4.12 -20.72
CA ASN A 108 -6.38 2.86 -21.07
C ASN A 108 -5.95 2.05 -19.85
N TYR A 109 -5.99 2.64 -18.65
CA TYR A 109 -5.68 1.97 -17.39
C TYR A 109 -6.98 1.55 -16.70
N GLU A 110 -7.31 0.27 -16.82
CA GLU A 110 -8.53 -0.32 -16.29
C GLU A 110 -8.22 -1.47 -15.34
N GLY A 111 -9.05 -1.63 -14.32
CA GLY A 111 -8.99 -2.78 -13.43
C GLY A 111 -8.09 -2.57 -12.22
N LEU A 112 -8.54 -3.07 -11.07
CA LEU A 112 -7.75 -3.10 -9.84
C LEU A 112 -7.00 -4.43 -9.75
N SER A 113 -5.69 -4.36 -9.52
CA SER A 113 -4.84 -5.53 -9.32
C SER A 113 -4.43 -5.65 -7.85
N GLU A 114 -4.59 -6.85 -7.29
CA GLU A 114 -3.88 -7.23 -6.07
C GLU A 114 -2.46 -7.67 -6.45
N GLY A 115 -1.46 -7.10 -5.76
CA GLY A 115 -0.08 -7.16 -6.19
C GLY A 115 0.22 -6.18 -7.32
N GLY A 116 1.41 -5.59 -7.26
CA GLY A 116 1.83 -4.55 -8.19
C GLY A 116 3.18 -3.94 -7.82
N SER A 117 3.55 -2.87 -8.52
CA SER A 117 4.76 -2.10 -8.33
C SER A 117 4.42 -0.62 -8.14
N SER A 118 4.86 -0.01 -7.03
CA SER A 118 4.66 1.44 -6.86
C SER A 118 5.41 2.24 -7.92
N ALA A 119 6.51 1.71 -8.45
CA ALA A 119 7.27 2.38 -9.49
C ALA A 119 6.48 2.50 -10.79
N LEU A 120 5.85 1.40 -11.21
CA LEU A 120 5.00 1.38 -12.40
C LEU A 120 3.76 2.24 -12.19
N ALA A 121 3.12 2.14 -11.03
CA ALA A 121 1.97 2.97 -10.66
C ALA A 121 2.30 4.46 -10.71
N MET A 122 3.39 4.91 -10.08
CA MET A 122 3.82 6.30 -10.13
C MET A 122 4.19 6.74 -11.55
N TYR A 123 4.88 5.89 -12.32
CA TYR A 123 5.30 6.24 -13.69
C TYR A 123 4.08 6.52 -14.57
N ASN A 124 3.11 5.61 -14.55
CA ASN A 124 1.89 5.74 -15.34
C ASN A 124 1.00 6.88 -14.83
N ALA A 125 0.85 7.07 -13.51
CA ALA A 125 0.09 8.20 -12.96
C ALA A 125 0.72 9.58 -13.26
N LEU A 126 2.06 9.65 -13.38
CA LEU A 126 2.75 10.86 -13.83
C LEU A 126 2.59 11.08 -15.33
N ARG A 127 2.56 10.00 -16.13
CA ARG A 127 2.35 10.06 -17.58
C ARG A 127 0.96 10.58 -17.93
N THR A 128 -0.08 10.16 -17.20
CA THR A 128 -1.46 10.67 -17.37
C THR A 128 -1.69 12.02 -16.70
N GLN A 129 -0.78 12.42 -15.81
CA GLN A 129 -0.84 13.63 -14.97
C GLN A 129 -2.08 13.71 -14.06
N GLN A 130 -2.85 12.63 -13.93
CA GLN A 130 -4.14 12.64 -13.27
C GLN A 130 -4.35 11.37 -12.45
N THR A 131 -4.93 11.55 -11.28
CA THR A 131 -5.44 10.46 -10.44
C THR A 131 -6.71 10.96 -9.76
N ALA A 132 -7.70 10.11 -9.55
CA ALA A 132 -8.88 10.48 -8.78
C ALA A 132 -8.49 10.95 -7.36
N ARG A 133 -9.25 11.91 -6.84
CA ARG A 133 -9.14 12.33 -5.44
C ARG A 133 -9.58 11.21 -4.51
N GLU A 134 -8.92 11.09 -3.36
CA GLU A 134 -9.35 10.20 -2.28
C GLU A 134 -10.79 10.51 -1.84
N SER A 135 -11.22 11.78 -1.86
CA SER A 135 -12.62 12.13 -1.56
C SER A 135 -13.64 11.59 -2.58
N CYS A 136 -13.21 11.23 -3.79
CA CYS A 136 -14.08 10.70 -4.85
C CYS A 136 -14.14 9.17 -4.83
N ALA A 137 -12.97 8.52 -4.74
CA ALA A 137 -12.84 7.08 -4.60
C ALA A 137 -12.12 6.75 -3.27
N PRO A 138 -12.79 6.94 -2.11
CA PRO A 138 -12.17 6.75 -0.81
C PRO A 138 -11.94 5.28 -0.52
N PHE A 139 -10.78 4.94 0.01
CA PHE A 139 -10.53 3.56 0.46
C PHE A 139 -11.44 3.17 1.64
N ASP A 140 -11.78 4.13 2.50
CA ASP A 140 -12.65 3.93 3.67
C ASP A 140 -14.06 3.41 3.32
N GLN A 141 -14.46 3.39 2.03
CA GLN A 141 -15.71 2.76 1.60
C GLN A 141 -15.71 1.23 1.72
N VAL A 142 -14.52 0.63 1.77
CA VAL A 142 -14.27 -0.81 1.90
C VAL A 142 -13.48 -1.15 3.17
N ALA A 143 -13.22 -0.19 4.05
CA ALA A 143 -12.57 -0.44 5.33
C ALA A 143 -13.55 -1.06 6.34
N ALA A 144 -13.16 -2.16 6.98
CA ALA A 144 -13.99 -2.77 8.02
C ALA A 144 -13.79 -2.09 9.37
N LYS A 145 -14.80 -2.18 10.24
CA LYS A 145 -14.76 -1.66 11.62
C LYS A 145 -15.04 -2.77 12.62
N GLY A 146 -14.01 -3.52 12.98
CA GLY A 146 -14.04 -4.50 14.07
C GLY A 146 -13.66 -3.88 15.42
N LYS A 147 -13.91 -4.60 16.52
CA LYS A 147 -13.48 -4.19 17.88
C LYS A 147 -12.03 -4.56 18.16
N THR A 148 -11.51 -5.55 17.45
CA THR A 148 -10.12 -6.03 17.55
C THR A 148 -9.48 -6.09 16.16
N PRO A 149 -8.14 -5.98 16.05
CA PRO A 149 -7.46 -6.14 14.76
C PRO A 149 -7.80 -7.45 14.04
N GLN A 150 -7.93 -8.56 14.78
CA GLN A 150 -8.27 -9.87 14.23
C GLN A 150 -9.71 -9.91 13.69
N GLU A 151 -10.66 -9.32 14.42
CA GLU A 151 -12.06 -9.21 13.96
C GLU A 151 -12.14 -8.33 12.70
N THR A 152 -11.45 -7.19 12.69
CA THR A 152 -11.38 -6.30 11.53
C THR A 152 -10.84 -7.05 10.30
N GLN A 153 -9.72 -7.76 10.43
CA GLN A 153 -9.14 -8.57 9.36
C GLN A 153 -10.12 -9.64 8.83
N GLN A 154 -10.83 -10.34 9.71
CA GLN A 154 -11.82 -11.35 9.30
C GLN A 154 -12.99 -10.74 8.52
N LEU A 155 -13.49 -9.57 8.94
CA LEU A 155 -14.55 -8.84 8.25
C LEU A 155 -14.10 -8.39 6.85
N GLU A 156 -12.87 -7.91 6.71
CA GLU A 156 -12.30 -7.50 5.42
C GLU A 156 -12.16 -8.69 4.47
N LEU A 157 -11.57 -9.80 4.93
CA LEU A 157 -11.43 -11.01 4.14
C LEU A 157 -12.80 -11.55 3.70
N ALA A 158 -13.81 -11.52 4.58
CA ALA A 158 -15.17 -11.92 4.25
C ALA A 158 -15.81 -11.01 3.20
N MET A 159 -15.60 -9.69 3.29
CA MET A 159 -16.06 -8.72 2.29
C MET A 159 -15.42 -8.97 0.92
N TRP A 160 -14.09 -9.09 0.85
CA TRP A 160 -13.39 -9.35 -0.41
C TRP A 160 -13.81 -10.67 -1.05
N LYS A 161 -13.96 -11.71 -0.23
CA LYS A 161 -14.52 -12.98 -0.68
C LYS A 161 -15.93 -12.82 -1.23
N LYS A 162 -16.79 -12.03 -0.58
CA LYS A 162 -18.16 -11.78 -1.02
C LYS A 162 -18.22 -11.06 -2.37
N PHE A 163 -17.34 -10.09 -2.63
CA PHE A 163 -17.22 -9.43 -3.93
C PHE A 163 -16.84 -10.44 -5.02
N LYS A 164 -15.80 -11.24 -4.78
CA LYS A 164 -15.35 -12.29 -5.71
C LYS A 164 -16.43 -13.35 -5.98
N ASP A 165 -17.03 -13.90 -4.94
CA ASP A 165 -18.09 -14.89 -5.05
C ASP A 165 -19.29 -14.34 -5.85
N SER A 166 -19.65 -13.07 -5.63
CA SER A 166 -20.76 -12.42 -6.34
C SER A 166 -20.45 -12.28 -7.83
N TYR A 167 -19.24 -11.82 -8.18
CA TYR A 167 -18.79 -11.72 -9.56
C TYR A 167 -18.83 -13.09 -10.26
N GLU A 168 -18.17 -14.10 -9.67
CA GLU A 168 -18.09 -15.45 -10.27
C GLU A 168 -19.47 -16.12 -10.42
N ALA A 169 -20.35 -15.96 -9.41
CA ALA A 169 -21.71 -16.46 -9.49
C ALA A 169 -22.53 -15.78 -10.58
N HIS A 170 -22.35 -14.47 -10.79
CA HIS A 170 -22.95 -13.77 -11.93
C HIS A 170 -22.43 -14.32 -13.26
N LYS A 171 -21.11 -14.47 -13.43
CA LYS A 171 -20.53 -15.02 -14.67
C LYS A 171 -21.04 -16.42 -14.98
N LYS A 172 -21.27 -17.25 -13.95
CA LYS A 172 -21.88 -18.57 -14.12
C LYS A 172 -23.34 -18.47 -14.58
N LYS A 173 -24.17 -17.68 -13.89
CA LYS A 173 -25.60 -17.53 -14.20
C LYS A 173 -25.85 -16.88 -15.56
N ALA A 174 -25.04 -15.89 -15.94
CA ALA A 174 -25.14 -15.23 -17.24
C ALA A 174 -24.87 -16.19 -18.41
N LYS A 175 -24.07 -17.25 -18.19
CA LYS A 175 -23.86 -18.33 -19.18
C LYS A 175 -25.05 -19.28 -19.28
N GLU A 176 -25.81 -19.46 -18.19
CA GLU A 176 -27.01 -20.32 -18.16
C GLU A 176 -28.17 -19.65 -18.90
N CYS A 177 -28.45 -18.37 -18.60
CA CYS A 177 -29.41 -17.56 -19.35
C CYS A 177 -29.18 -16.06 -19.13
N ALA A 178 -29.46 -15.23 -20.15
CA ALA A 178 -29.22 -13.78 -20.07
C ALA A 178 -30.00 -13.10 -18.93
N ASN A 179 -31.30 -13.44 -18.79
CA ASN A 179 -32.15 -12.88 -17.72
C ASN A 179 -31.69 -13.34 -16.32
N CYS A 180 -31.19 -14.57 -16.19
CA CYS A 180 -30.71 -15.15 -14.93
C CYS A 180 -29.52 -14.35 -14.38
N GLY A 181 -28.60 -13.93 -15.26
CA GLY A 181 -27.46 -13.10 -14.90
C GLY A 181 -27.89 -11.70 -14.45
N LEU A 182 -28.82 -11.08 -15.18
CA LEU A 182 -29.34 -9.74 -14.88
C LEU A 182 -30.14 -9.70 -13.57
N GLU A 183 -31.03 -10.67 -13.34
CA GLU A 183 -31.79 -10.79 -12.09
C GLU A 183 -30.86 -10.94 -10.88
N TYR A 184 -29.84 -11.80 -11.02
CA TYR A 184 -28.83 -11.98 -9.98
C TYR A 184 -28.03 -10.70 -9.71
N ALA A 185 -27.52 -10.04 -10.75
CA ALA A 185 -26.75 -8.82 -10.61
C ALA A 185 -27.58 -7.69 -10.00
N THR A 186 -28.87 -7.60 -10.35
CA THR A 186 -29.81 -6.62 -9.77
C THR A 186 -29.99 -6.86 -8.27
N ALA A 187 -30.25 -8.11 -7.87
CA ALA A 187 -30.39 -8.46 -6.46
C ALA A 187 -29.09 -8.20 -5.67
N LYS A 188 -27.94 -8.57 -6.23
CA LYS A 188 -26.63 -8.33 -5.61
C LYS A 188 -26.25 -6.86 -5.55
N THR A 189 -26.63 -6.06 -6.54
CA THR A 189 -26.41 -4.60 -6.52
C THR A 189 -27.03 -3.97 -5.28
N GLN A 190 -28.30 -4.29 -5.00
CA GLN A 190 -28.98 -3.78 -3.81
C GLN A 190 -28.28 -4.25 -2.53
N GLU A 191 -27.97 -5.54 -2.44
CA GLU A 191 -27.28 -6.11 -1.28
C GLU A 191 -25.91 -5.46 -1.03
N LEU A 192 -25.11 -5.21 -2.08
CA LEU A 192 -23.82 -4.57 -1.94
C LEU A 192 -23.96 -3.11 -1.49
N LYS A 193 -24.92 -2.36 -2.05
CA LYS A 193 -25.16 -0.97 -1.68
C LYS A 193 -25.66 -0.79 -0.24
N GLU A 194 -26.45 -1.73 0.26
CA GLU A 194 -27.00 -1.70 1.62
C GLU A 194 -25.95 -2.08 2.68
N ASN A 195 -25.07 -3.03 2.35
CA ASN A 195 -24.08 -3.55 3.31
C ASN A 195 -22.76 -2.77 3.31
N TYR A 196 -22.47 -2.00 2.27
CA TYR A 196 -21.20 -1.31 2.08
C TYR A 196 -21.41 0.15 1.67
N ASN A 197 -20.52 1.03 2.12
CA ASN A 197 -20.61 2.48 1.86
C ASN A 197 -20.09 2.87 0.46
N LEU A 198 -20.39 2.04 -0.56
CA LEU A 198 -19.89 2.20 -1.91
C LEU A 198 -20.31 3.55 -2.49
N LYS A 199 -19.37 4.25 -3.13
CA LYS A 199 -19.64 5.55 -3.76
C LYS A 199 -20.34 5.42 -5.11
N ALA A 200 -20.11 4.32 -5.82
CA ALA A 200 -20.76 4.03 -7.10
C ALA A 200 -22.29 3.99 -6.95
N SER A 201 -23.01 4.51 -7.94
CA SER A 201 -24.47 4.44 -8.04
C SER A 201 -24.94 2.99 -8.26
N ASN A 202 -26.24 2.73 -8.07
CA ASN A 202 -26.79 1.40 -8.33
C ASN A 202 -26.59 0.97 -9.79
N LEU A 203 -26.66 1.91 -10.74
CA LEU A 203 -26.42 1.62 -12.15
C LEU A 203 -24.95 1.21 -12.38
N GLU A 204 -24.00 1.98 -11.83
CA GLU A 204 -22.57 1.66 -11.96
C GLU A 204 -22.22 0.31 -11.31
N ILE A 205 -22.79 0.01 -10.14
CA ILE A 205 -22.61 -1.28 -9.47
C ILE A 205 -23.19 -2.42 -10.33
N LEU A 206 -24.36 -2.22 -10.93
CA LEU A 206 -24.95 -3.20 -11.85
C LEU A 206 -24.06 -3.42 -13.07
N GLU A 207 -23.53 -2.34 -13.65
CA GLU A 207 -22.62 -2.38 -14.79
C GLU A 207 -21.28 -3.05 -14.44
N ALA A 208 -20.81 -2.95 -13.19
CA ALA A 208 -19.61 -3.65 -12.74
C ALA A 208 -19.70 -5.16 -13.01
N PHE A 209 -20.88 -5.78 -12.84
CA PHE A 209 -21.07 -7.21 -13.11
C PHE A 209 -20.86 -7.60 -14.58
N SER A 210 -21.01 -6.65 -15.52
CA SER A 210 -20.80 -6.90 -16.95
C SER A 210 -19.32 -6.98 -17.35
N GLN A 211 -18.40 -6.64 -16.45
CA GLN A 211 -16.97 -6.64 -16.74
C GLN A 211 -16.46 -8.06 -17.05
N ASP A 212 -15.41 -8.12 -17.85
CA ASP A 212 -14.77 -9.34 -18.35
C ASP A 212 -13.85 -10.01 -17.31
N THR A 213 -13.26 -9.22 -16.42
CA THR A 213 -12.34 -9.66 -15.37
C THR A 213 -12.77 -9.19 -13.99
N TYR A 214 -12.36 -9.92 -12.95
CA TYR A 214 -12.62 -9.52 -11.56
C TYR A 214 -11.95 -8.17 -11.20
N GLY A 215 -10.76 -7.89 -11.74
CA GLY A 215 -10.09 -6.61 -11.53
C GLY A 215 -10.89 -5.44 -12.09
N LYS A 216 -11.43 -5.55 -13.31
CA LYS A 216 -12.32 -4.54 -13.91
C LYS A 216 -13.66 -4.44 -13.19
N PHE A 217 -14.21 -5.55 -12.71
CA PHE A 217 -15.37 -5.54 -11.81
C PHE A 217 -15.09 -4.70 -10.55
N LEU A 218 -13.97 -4.94 -9.86
CA LEU A 218 -13.60 -4.17 -8.67
C LEU A 218 -13.38 -2.69 -8.99
N ASP A 219 -12.73 -2.38 -10.10
CA ASP A 219 -12.50 -0.99 -10.52
C ASP A 219 -13.82 -0.24 -10.71
N ARG A 220 -14.74 -0.80 -11.48
CA ARG A 220 -16.07 -0.23 -11.71
C ARG A 220 -16.92 -0.17 -10.44
N LEU A 221 -16.75 -1.13 -9.53
CA LEU A 221 -17.46 -1.19 -8.25
C LEU A 221 -17.00 -0.10 -7.27
N LEU A 222 -15.69 0.18 -7.23
CA LEU A 222 -15.05 0.96 -6.18
C LEU A 222 -14.65 2.39 -6.62
N VAL A 223 -14.50 2.62 -7.92
CA VAL A 223 -14.14 3.93 -8.49
C VAL A 223 -15.30 4.42 -9.36
N PRO A 224 -16.15 5.34 -8.85
CA PRO A 224 -17.24 5.92 -9.63
C PRO A 224 -16.75 6.61 -10.91
N ASP A 225 -17.57 6.59 -11.97
CA ASP A 225 -17.24 7.20 -13.27
C ASP A 225 -17.01 8.70 -13.15
N THR A 226 -17.77 9.35 -12.27
CA THR A 226 -17.60 10.77 -11.99
C THR A 226 -16.19 11.10 -11.48
N CYS A 227 -15.45 10.13 -10.91
CA CYS A 227 -14.05 10.33 -10.49
C CYS A 227 -13.08 10.44 -11.66
N TRP A 228 -13.54 10.17 -12.88
CA TRP A 228 -12.76 10.34 -14.09
C TRP A 228 -12.81 11.77 -14.62
N ASP A 229 -13.76 12.57 -14.14
CA ASP A 229 -13.81 13.99 -14.43
C ASP A 229 -12.57 14.72 -13.88
N LEU A 230 -12.04 15.67 -14.66
CA LEU A 230 -10.93 16.54 -14.25
C LEU A 230 -11.19 17.23 -12.91
N LYS A 231 -12.44 17.64 -12.64
CA LYS A 231 -12.83 18.31 -11.39
C LYS A 231 -12.67 17.42 -10.15
N ASN A 232 -12.70 16.11 -10.34
CA ASN A 232 -12.58 15.10 -9.28
C ASN A 232 -11.20 14.44 -9.24
N SER A 233 -10.24 15.00 -9.99
CA SER A 233 -8.88 14.51 -10.06
C SER A 233 -7.90 15.42 -9.30
N VAL A 234 -6.78 14.84 -8.87
CA VAL A 234 -5.57 15.53 -8.42
C VAL A 234 -4.63 15.60 -9.62
N GLY A 235 -4.08 16.79 -9.87
CA GLY A 235 -3.06 16.96 -10.90
C GLY A 235 -1.68 16.64 -10.34
N ASN A 236 -0.96 15.73 -10.98
CA ASN A 236 0.40 15.35 -10.60
C ASN A 236 1.41 16.38 -11.16
N LYS A 237 1.47 17.55 -10.52
CA LYS A 237 2.28 18.71 -10.93
C LYS A 237 3.72 18.57 -10.42
N GLY A 238 4.65 19.32 -11.03
CA GLY A 238 6.02 19.48 -10.52
C GLY A 238 7.12 18.77 -11.31
N GLY A 239 6.77 18.18 -12.47
CA GLY A 239 7.75 17.59 -13.37
C GLY A 239 8.56 16.49 -12.68
N TRP A 240 7.92 15.56 -11.98
CA TRP A 240 8.63 14.49 -11.29
C TRP A 240 9.00 13.34 -12.23
N LYS A 241 10.13 12.69 -11.98
CA LYS A 241 10.57 11.45 -12.62
C LYS A 241 10.66 10.35 -11.59
N VAL A 242 10.17 9.17 -11.96
CA VAL A 242 10.39 7.95 -11.18
C VAL A 242 11.82 7.49 -11.39
N LYS A 243 12.52 7.25 -10.28
CA LYS A 243 13.87 6.70 -10.26
C LYS A 243 13.88 5.42 -9.44
N GLN A 244 14.78 4.52 -9.81
CA GLN A 244 14.87 3.19 -9.23
C GLN A 244 16.30 2.86 -8.83
N PHE A 245 16.43 1.99 -7.84
CA PHE A 245 17.70 1.39 -7.46
C PHE A 245 17.46 -0.04 -6.94
N PRO A 246 18.31 -1.00 -7.30
CA PRO A 246 19.33 -0.91 -8.35
C PRO A 246 18.67 -0.73 -9.72
N GLU A 247 19.40 -0.18 -10.68
CA GLU A 247 18.91 -0.17 -12.06
C GLU A 247 18.99 -1.59 -12.67
N SER A 248 18.27 -1.83 -13.77
CA SER A 248 18.33 -3.11 -14.47
C SER A 248 19.78 -3.49 -14.82
N GLY A 249 20.18 -4.72 -14.50
CA GLY A 249 21.54 -5.22 -14.70
C GLY A 249 22.56 -4.81 -13.63
N GLN A 250 22.20 -3.91 -12.70
CA GLN A 250 23.07 -3.59 -11.56
C GLN A 250 22.89 -4.60 -10.43
N LYS A 251 24.01 -4.98 -9.82
CA LYS A 251 24.01 -5.72 -8.56
C LYS A 251 24.08 -4.73 -7.40
N ALA A 252 23.31 -4.97 -6.36
CA ALA A 252 23.47 -4.28 -5.10
C ALA A 252 23.56 -5.24 -3.92
N GLU A 253 23.96 -4.68 -2.81
CA GLU A 253 24.11 -5.33 -1.53
C GLU A 253 23.76 -4.32 -0.43
N TYR A 254 23.80 -4.77 0.82
CA TYR A 254 23.43 -3.96 1.97
C TYR A 254 24.09 -2.56 1.98
N ASN A 255 25.42 -2.51 1.81
CA ASN A 255 26.18 -1.26 1.90
C ASN A 255 25.80 -0.25 0.82
N SER A 256 25.55 -0.71 -0.41
CA SER A 256 25.14 0.19 -1.50
C SER A 256 23.69 0.63 -1.36
N ALA A 257 22.80 -0.26 -0.91
CA ALA A 257 21.40 0.08 -0.64
C ALA A 257 21.26 1.10 0.49
N ILE A 258 21.88 0.86 1.66
CA ILE A 258 21.81 1.80 2.79
C ILE A 258 22.50 3.12 2.46
N GLY A 259 23.60 3.10 1.71
CA GLY A 259 24.27 4.29 1.20
C GLY A 259 23.34 5.14 0.33
N LYS A 260 22.62 4.51 -0.60
CA LYS A 260 21.63 5.19 -1.46
C LYS A 260 20.47 5.77 -0.64
N ILE A 261 19.94 5.05 0.34
CA ILE A 261 18.87 5.55 1.23
C ILE A 261 19.34 6.81 1.95
N LYS A 262 20.53 6.80 2.55
CA LYS A 262 21.09 7.95 3.27
C LYS A 262 21.29 9.16 2.36
N GLU A 263 21.75 8.94 1.13
CA GLU A 263 21.86 9.98 0.10
C GLU A 263 20.50 10.64 -0.16
N LEU A 264 19.46 9.83 -0.37
CA LEU A 264 18.11 10.31 -0.68
C LEU A 264 17.46 11.02 0.52
N LEU A 265 17.63 10.50 1.74
CA LEU A 265 17.14 11.14 2.95
C LEU A 265 17.84 12.47 3.26
N THR A 266 19.12 12.62 2.90
CA THR A 266 19.84 13.91 2.98
C THR A 266 19.20 14.95 2.07
N LYS A 267 18.67 14.52 0.91
CA LYS A 267 17.91 15.35 -0.05
C LYS A 267 16.43 15.50 0.35
N LYS A 268 16.04 15.04 1.55
CA LYS A 268 14.65 15.02 2.05
C LYS A 268 13.68 14.28 1.13
N ARG A 269 14.14 13.16 0.54
CA ARG A 269 13.35 12.32 -0.36
C ARG A 269 13.00 10.99 0.29
N PRO A 270 11.71 10.67 0.43
CA PRO A 270 11.28 9.35 0.88
C PRO A 270 11.50 8.32 -0.23
N VAL A 271 11.63 7.04 0.16
CA VAL A 271 12.00 5.94 -0.74
C VAL A 271 11.01 4.81 -0.56
N SER A 272 10.33 4.38 -1.62
CA SER A 272 9.60 3.12 -1.66
C SER A 272 10.58 1.95 -1.56
N LEU A 273 10.24 0.92 -0.80
CA LEU A 273 10.96 -0.36 -0.76
C LEU A 273 9.98 -1.51 -0.96
N GLY A 274 10.17 -2.28 -2.02
CA GLY A 274 9.57 -3.60 -2.19
C GLY A 274 10.39 -4.68 -1.48
N PHE A 275 9.71 -5.56 -0.75
CA PHE A 275 10.35 -6.64 0.01
C PHE A 275 9.42 -7.83 0.24
N CYS A 276 10.02 -8.95 0.65
CA CYS A 276 9.29 -10.15 1.01
C CYS A 276 8.90 -10.18 2.49
N ALA A 277 7.62 -9.96 2.75
CA ALA A 277 6.95 -10.01 4.05
C ALA A 277 6.55 -11.44 4.45
N GLN A 278 7.36 -12.45 4.13
CA GLN A 278 7.16 -13.82 4.62
C GLN A 278 7.58 -13.89 6.09
N GLU A 279 6.78 -14.50 6.98
CA GLU A 279 7.10 -14.58 8.40
C GLU A 279 8.51 -15.15 8.64
N THR A 280 8.75 -16.38 8.16
CA THR A 280 10.09 -16.96 8.04
C THR A 280 10.54 -16.89 6.59
N LEU A 281 11.61 -16.15 6.31
CA LEU A 281 12.14 -16.00 4.95
C LEU A 281 12.76 -17.32 4.46
N THR A 282 12.05 -18.05 3.61
CA THR A 282 12.54 -19.30 2.98
C THR A 282 12.83 -19.12 1.49
N VAL A 283 12.19 -18.13 0.86
CA VAL A 283 12.41 -17.78 -0.54
C VAL A 283 13.71 -16.98 -0.73
N LYS A 284 14.23 -16.98 -1.96
CA LYS A 284 15.51 -16.33 -2.33
C LYS A 284 15.37 -15.23 -3.38
N SER A 285 14.14 -14.85 -3.71
CA SER A 285 13.82 -13.81 -4.71
C SER A 285 12.42 -13.25 -4.49
N MET A 286 12.17 -12.04 -4.99
CA MET A 286 10.84 -11.42 -4.97
C MET A 286 9.85 -12.21 -5.82
N LYS A 287 10.29 -12.73 -6.97
CA LYS A 287 9.47 -13.59 -7.83
C LYS A 287 8.94 -14.82 -7.08
N ALA A 288 9.76 -15.47 -6.26
CA ALA A 288 9.33 -16.61 -5.47
C ALA A 288 8.42 -16.20 -4.30
N CYS A 289 8.61 -15.00 -3.75
CA CYS A 289 7.76 -14.44 -2.70
C CYS A 289 6.32 -14.19 -3.16
N GLY A 290 6.11 -13.89 -4.44
CA GLY A 290 4.79 -13.68 -5.05
C GLY A 290 4.04 -14.96 -5.44
N ALA A 291 4.67 -16.13 -5.35
CA ALA A 291 4.11 -17.41 -5.84
C ALA A 291 3.85 -18.42 -4.71
N LEU A 292 3.58 -17.94 -3.49
CA LEU A 292 3.31 -18.82 -2.36
C LEU A 292 1.87 -19.36 -2.41
N LYS A 293 1.66 -20.50 -1.76
CA LYS A 293 0.34 -21.11 -1.58
C LYS A 293 -0.03 -21.11 -0.11
N ASP A 294 -1.28 -20.78 0.21
CA ASP A 294 -1.83 -20.99 1.55
C ASP A 294 -2.09 -22.49 1.81
N PRO A 295 -2.41 -22.91 3.06
CA PRO A 295 -2.73 -24.31 3.36
C PRO A 295 -3.94 -24.88 2.59
N ALA A 296 -4.78 -24.02 2.02
CA ALA A 296 -5.92 -24.39 1.18
C ALA A 296 -5.55 -24.46 -0.33
N GLY A 297 -4.29 -24.18 -0.69
CA GLY A 297 -3.78 -24.22 -2.05
C GLY A 297 -4.06 -22.96 -2.89
N ASN A 298 -4.56 -21.89 -2.28
CA ASN A 298 -4.79 -20.61 -2.96
C ASN A 298 -3.47 -19.84 -3.11
N ASP A 299 -3.32 -19.11 -4.21
CA ASP A 299 -2.21 -18.18 -4.37
C ASP A 299 -2.27 -17.07 -3.31
N VAL A 300 -1.18 -16.93 -2.56
CA VAL A 300 -0.97 -15.85 -1.61
C VAL A 300 0.39 -15.23 -1.88
N GLY A 301 0.43 -13.94 -2.17
CA GLY A 301 1.69 -13.21 -2.26
C GLY A 301 2.14 -12.77 -0.87
N ALA A 302 3.42 -12.92 -0.56
CA ALA A 302 4.03 -12.26 0.60
C ALA A 302 4.85 -11.02 0.18
N GLY A 303 4.74 -10.59 -1.08
CA GLY A 303 5.33 -9.32 -1.52
C GLY A 303 4.63 -8.15 -0.83
N HIS A 304 5.42 -7.20 -0.33
CA HIS A 304 4.91 -5.99 0.32
C HIS A 304 5.75 -4.77 -0.07
N GLU A 305 5.15 -3.59 0.02
CA GLU A 305 5.86 -2.34 -0.22
C GLU A 305 5.62 -1.36 0.94
N ILE A 306 6.67 -0.64 1.34
CA ILE A 306 6.64 0.39 2.39
C ILE A 306 7.37 1.65 1.92
N ILE A 307 7.26 2.73 2.69
CA ILE A 307 8.04 3.94 2.48
C ILE A 307 9.10 4.08 3.58
N ILE A 308 10.36 4.17 3.21
CA ILE A 308 11.45 4.61 4.09
C ILE A 308 11.45 6.14 4.11
N LYS A 309 11.28 6.70 5.32
CA LYS A 309 11.25 8.15 5.59
C LYS A 309 12.29 8.61 6.60
N GLY A 310 13.06 7.69 7.17
CA GLY A 310 14.10 8.03 8.13
C GLY A 310 15.20 6.99 8.25
N TYR A 311 16.33 7.43 8.80
CA TYR A 311 17.50 6.64 9.09
C TYR A 311 18.14 7.15 10.39
N ARG A 312 18.70 6.23 11.17
CA ARG A 312 19.66 6.55 12.22
C ARG A 312 20.55 5.35 12.52
N LYS A 313 21.66 5.63 13.20
CA LYS A 313 22.47 4.61 13.86
C LYS A 313 22.01 4.47 15.31
N VAL A 314 21.81 3.24 15.76
CA VAL A 314 21.35 2.90 17.11
C VAL A 314 22.41 2.05 17.78
N CYS A 315 22.79 2.38 19.01
CA CYS A 315 23.85 1.69 19.74
C CYS A 315 23.33 1.13 21.07
N LYS A 316 23.51 -0.18 21.29
CA LYS A 316 23.31 -0.81 22.61
C LYS A 316 24.48 -0.50 23.55
N SER A 317 25.68 -0.39 22.98
CA SER A 317 26.90 0.04 23.66
C SER A 317 27.83 0.72 22.65
N ALA A 318 28.94 1.31 23.10
CA ALA A 318 29.87 2.05 22.24
C ALA A 318 30.38 1.25 21.02
N ASN A 319 30.44 -0.09 21.14
CA ASN A 319 30.94 -1.00 20.08
C ASN A 319 29.85 -1.90 19.48
N ASP A 320 28.59 -1.77 19.92
CA ASP A 320 27.47 -2.57 19.42
C ASP A 320 26.40 -1.64 18.88
N CYS A 321 26.55 -1.28 17.61
CA CYS A 321 25.64 -0.40 16.90
C CYS A 321 25.15 -1.04 15.61
N TYR A 322 23.90 -0.77 15.27
CA TYR A 322 23.28 -1.16 14.02
C TYR A 322 22.52 0.02 13.42
N GLU A 323 22.10 -0.14 12.17
CA GLU A 323 21.37 0.88 11.43
C GLU A 323 19.88 0.58 11.52
N ALA A 324 19.09 1.63 11.75
CA ALA A 324 17.65 1.56 11.81
C ALA A 324 17.05 2.46 10.73
N LEU A 325 15.97 1.99 10.12
CA LEU A 325 15.16 2.76 9.18
C LEU A 325 13.83 3.10 9.82
N GLN A 326 13.35 4.32 9.61
CA GLN A 326 11.97 4.67 9.91
C GLN A 326 11.14 4.42 8.66
N ILE A 327 10.13 3.57 8.80
CA ILE A 327 9.20 3.24 7.72
C ILE A 327 7.82 3.79 8.00
N GLN A 328 7.08 4.07 6.93
CA GLN A 328 5.65 4.33 6.92
C GLN A 328 5.01 3.16 6.17
N ASN A 329 4.24 2.36 6.90
CA ASN A 329 3.57 1.16 6.39
C ASN A 329 2.09 1.47 6.10
N SER A 330 1.48 0.70 5.21
CA SER A 330 0.07 0.77 4.85
C SER A 330 -0.81 -0.14 5.72
N TRP A 331 -0.43 -0.40 6.97
CA TRP A 331 -1.24 -1.16 7.95
C TRP A 331 -1.86 -0.26 9.04
N GLY A 332 -1.94 1.04 8.74
CA GLY A 332 -2.62 2.02 9.60
C GLY A 332 -1.80 2.53 10.79
N GLU A 333 -2.32 3.60 11.39
CA GLU A 333 -1.68 4.32 12.49
C GLU A 333 -1.49 3.47 13.76
N SER A 334 -2.41 2.53 14.02
CA SER A 334 -2.31 1.63 15.16
C SER A 334 -1.08 0.72 15.05
N TRP A 335 -0.80 0.20 13.85
CA TRP A 335 0.41 -0.56 13.61
C TRP A 335 1.65 0.32 13.77
N GLN A 336 1.64 1.51 13.15
CA GLN A 336 2.75 2.46 13.21
C GLN A 336 3.13 2.78 14.67
N SER A 337 2.13 3.15 15.48
CA SER A 337 2.29 3.51 16.89
C SER A 337 2.78 2.34 17.74
N SER A 338 2.29 1.12 17.47
CA SER A 338 2.65 -0.08 18.24
C SER A 338 4.04 -0.62 17.92
N ASN A 339 4.60 -0.28 16.74
CA ASN A 339 5.89 -0.78 16.27
C ASN A 339 6.96 0.32 16.28
N SER A 340 7.12 0.97 17.44
CA SER A 340 8.15 1.99 17.66
C SER A 340 8.14 3.11 16.61
N ASP A 341 6.96 3.59 16.20
CA ASP A 341 6.80 4.60 15.15
C ASP A 341 7.51 4.21 13.83
N GLY A 342 7.49 2.91 13.52
CA GLY A 342 8.06 2.32 12.32
C GLY A 342 9.58 2.28 12.30
N TRP A 343 10.28 2.47 13.42
CA TRP A 343 11.71 2.23 13.48
C TRP A 343 11.99 0.73 13.48
N VAL A 344 12.69 0.24 12.45
CA VAL A 344 12.98 -1.19 12.23
C VAL A 344 14.45 -1.41 11.90
N ASP A 345 14.94 -2.64 12.13
CA ASP A 345 16.30 -3.05 11.75
C ASP A 345 16.51 -2.95 10.23
N ALA A 346 17.47 -2.13 9.80
CA ALA A 346 17.71 -1.87 8.39
C ALA A 346 18.20 -3.12 7.64
N LYS A 347 19.05 -3.93 8.28
CA LYS A 347 19.69 -5.08 7.63
C LYS A 347 18.70 -6.21 7.43
N VAL A 348 17.86 -6.49 8.43
CA VAL A 348 16.79 -7.48 8.31
C VAL A 348 15.82 -7.10 7.19
N LEU A 349 15.38 -5.84 7.16
CA LEU A 349 14.44 -5.35 6.14
C LEU A 349 15.05 -5.37 4.74
N LEU A 350 16.24 -4.78 4.56
CA LEU A 350 16.84 -4.65 3.22
C LEU A 350 17.24 -5.98 2.62
N ASN A 351 17.67 -6.96 3.43
CA ASN A 351 17.94 -8.32 2.93
C ASN A 351 16.71 -9.00 2.30
N ARG A 352 15.49 -8.62 2.73
CA ARG A 352 14.23 -9.17 2.22
C ARG A 352 13.78 -8.55 0.90
N SER A 353 14.43 -7.47 0.46
CA SER A 353 14.28 -6.96 -0.92
C SER A 353 15.06 -7.78 -1.93
N PHE A 354 15.94 -8.67 -1.46
CA PHE A 354 16.93 -9.40 -2.25
C PHE A 354 17.84 -8.52 -3.11
N TYR A 355 17.81 -7.19 -2.87
CA TYR A 355 18.54 -6.20 -3.65
C TYR A 355 18.25 -6.32 -5.17
N GLU A 356 17.03 -6.75 -5.52
CA GLU A 356 16.62 -6.92 -6.91
C GLU A 356 16.43 -5.55 -7.61
N PRO A 357 16.65 -5.46 -8.92
CA PRO A 357 16.42 -4.22 -9.67
C PRO A 357 15.03 -3.62 -9.41
N GLY A 358 14.98 -2.31 -9.19
CA GLY A 358 13.73 -1.61 -8.88
C GLY A 358 13.20 -1.80 -7.46
N ALA A 359 13.90 -2.57 -6.59
CA ALA A 359 13.48 -2.77 -5.21
C ALA A 359 13.29 -1.47 -4.42
N MET A 360 14.10 -0.45 -4.71
CA MET A 360 13.93 0.89 -4.17
C MET A 360 13.50 1.86 -5.25
N THR A 361 12.50 2.69 -4.96
CA THR A 361 11.96 3.67 -5.91
C THR A 361 11.72 5.01 -5.24
N TRP A 362 11.95 6.13 -5.93
CA TRP A 362 11.63 7.47 -5.43
C TRP A 362 11.25 8.43 -6.56
N LEU A 363 10.73 9.60 -6.17
CA LEU A 363 10.46 10.72 -7.07
C LEU A 363 11.61 11.73 -7.03
N GLU A 364 12.06 12.16 -8.22
CA GLU A 364 13.09 13.18 -8.41
C GLU A 364 12.55 14.31 -9.29
N PRO A 365 12.75 15.59 -8.95
CA PRO A 365 12.39 16.69 -9.85
C PRO A 365 13.11 16.54 -11.20
N SER A 366 12.40 16.80 -12.30
CA SER A 366 13.00 16.98 -13.61
C SER A 366 13.82 18.25 -13.57
N GLN A 367 15.12 18.12 -13.81
CA GLN A 367 16.00 19.25 -14.07
C GLN A 367 15.59 19.98 -15.34
#